data_AF-A0AA42HVH5-F1
#
_entry.id   AF-A0AA42HVH5-F1
#
_cell.length_a   1.000
_cell.length_b   1.000
_cell.length_c   1.000
_cell.angle_alpha   90.00
_cell.angle_beta   90.00
_cell.angle_gamma   90.00
#
_symmetry.space_group_name_H-M   'P 1'
#
loop_
_entity.id
_entity.type
_entity.pdbx_description
1 polymer ?
#
loop_
_entity_poly.entity_id
_entity_poly.type
_entity_poly.pdbx_seq_one_letter_code
_entity_poly.pdbx_strand_id
1 'polypeptide(L)'
;MPELAAVVEQVNGQLAGMMGDGHAIQTALGFAPTDPERLLRALQMMIDGGKRGVAEASLGSANVLYLALKHLEHQCLVDEGERQHTFLAIEEPEAHLHPHLQRLIYRSYLKARDEGESDDEPRSILLTTHSPNVASVAPLSNIVVLRRVASEGHTIARSLCGVDLADEDRDDLERYMDVTRGELFFAKGVILVEGDAEKFLLPTLARLHDEAFDFDALGITVCSIAGTNFAPYLKLLGPQGLNLPVAVITDFDPKGAAVSQEDEDPDGVGALDSYGENRVVNHIMPELLPEKLWGKLSFQEVMKLAPQHGVFLNDYTFEVDLFKSGSKRYFQQAAKSLSSNKAMHKRFDRLATDPASLDPKQFLKDIDSIGKGRFAQRLASVLIDEDADVCPEYIRSALEYLREQLG
;
A
#
# COMPACT_ATOMS: atom_id res chain seq x y z
N MET A 1 44.59 35.00 -29.64
CA MET A 1 44.16 36.26 -29.00
C MET A 1 45.42 37.02 -28.58
N PRO A 2 45.71 38.20 -29.15
CA PRO A 2 46.95 38.94 -28.91
C PRO A 2 47.14 39.34 -27.43
N GLU A 3 46.05 39.61 -26.71
CA GLU A 3 46.08 39.92 -25.29
C GLU A 3 46.61 38.75 -24.43
N LEU A 4 46.29 37.50 -24.80
CA LEU A 4 46.77 36.33 -24.08
C LEU A 4 48.28 36.10 -24.28
N ALA A 5 48.78 36.37 -25.49
CA ALA A 5 50.21 36.23 -25.80
C ALA A 5 51.05 37.24 -25.01
N ALA A 6 50.57 38.48 -24.88
CA ALA A 6 51.21 39.50 -24.07
C ALA A 6 51.27 39.11 -22.58
N VAL A 7 50.22 38.48 -22.05
CA VAL A 7 50.22 37.98 -20.66
C VAL A 7 51.23 36.85 -20.47
N VAL A 8 51.32 35.89 -21.40
CA VAL A 8 52.32 34.81 -21.34
C VAL A 8 53.74 35.38 -21.36
N GLU A 9 54.01 36.36 -22.21
CA GLU A 9 55.31 37.01 -22.31
C GLU A 9 55.69 37.76 -21.04
N GLN A 10 54.73 38.48 -20.43
CA GLN A 10 54.93 39.15 -19.14
C GLN A 10 55.19 38.15 -18.00
N VAL A 11 54.47 37.03 -17.95
CA VAL A 11 54.67 35.98 -16.94
C VAL A 11 56.04 35.33 -17.10
N ASN A 12 56.43 34.95 -18.32
CA ASN A 12 57.75 34.38 -18.59
C ASN A 12 58.87 35.37 -18.28
N GLY A 13 58.69 36.65 -18.60
CA GLY A 13 59.64 37.71 -18.26
C GLY A 13 59.81 37.91 -16.75
N GLN A 14 58.72 37.83 -15.97
CA GLN A 14 58.82 37.88 -14.51
C GLN A 14 59.49 36.65 -13.92
N LEU A 15 59.15 35.45 -14.39
CA LEU A 15 59.77 34.21 -13.92
C LEU A 15 61.29 34.20 -14.20
N ALA A 16 61.68 34.65 -15.39
CA ALA A 16 63.08 34.88 -15.76
C ALA A 16 63.77 35.89 -14.82
N GLY A 17 63.10 37.00 -14.51
CA GLY A 17 63.60 38.00 -13.57
C GLY A 17 63.77 37.49 -12.14
N MET A 18 62.92 36.57 -11.68
CA MET A 18 62.95 36.03 -10.32
C MET A 18 63.91 34.84 -10.14
N MET A 19 64.08 34.00 -11.17
CA MET A 19 64.79 32.72 -11.06
C MET A 19 66.05 32.64 -11.95
N GLY A 20 66.26 33.63 -12.82
CA GLY A 20 67.30 33.65 -13.85
C GLY A 20 66.95 32.73 -15.03
N ASP A 21 67.39 33.11 -16.24
CA ASP A 21 67.03 32.42 -17.49
C ASP A 21 67.38 30.92 -17.51
N GLY A 22 68.42 30.50 -16.78
CA GLY A 22 68.86 29.11 -16.72
C GLY A 22 67.97 28.15 -15.91
N HIS A 23 67.09 28.69 -15.06
CA HIS A 23 66.14 27.91 -14.24
C HIS A 23 64.68 28.29 -14.51
N ALA A 24 64.44 29.27 -15.39
CA ALA A 24 63.11 29.73 -15.72
C ALA A 24 62.32 28.66 -16.49
N ILE A 25 61.15 28.30 -15.97
CA ILE A 25 60.24 27.36 -16.62
C ILE A 25 59.51 28.10 -17.74
N GLN A 26 59.58 27.61 -18.97
CA GLN A 26 58.77 28.14 -20.08
C GLN A 26 57.30 27.82 -19.85
N THR A 27 56.48 28.87 -19.74
CA THR A 27 55.03 28.74 -19.56
C THR A 27 54.27 29.07 -20.83
N ALA A 28 53.13 28.42 -21.01
CA ALA A 28 52.17 28.70 -22.07
C ALA A 28 50.75 28.66 -21.48
N LEU A 29 49.87 29.54 -21.97
CA LEU A 29 48.44 29.53 -21.64
C LEU A 29 47.67 28.81 -22.76
N GLY A 30 46.87 27.82 -22.40
CA GLY A 30 46.00 27.07 -23.32
C GLY A 30 44.59 26.92 -22.74
N PHE A 31 43.59 26.78 -23.62
CA PHE A 31 42.17 26.70 -23.24
C PHE A 31 41.66 25.29 -22.92
N ALA A 32 42.47 24.25 -23.17
CA ALA A 32 42.09 22.87 -22.94
C ALA A 32 43.35 21.98 -22.83
N PRO A 33 43.25 20.76 -22.27
CA PRO A 33 44.33 19.79 -22.35
C PRO A 33 44.67 19.51 -23.82
N THR A 34 45.95 19.53 -24.18
CA THR A 34 46.44 19.11 -25.51
C THR A 34 46.46 17.58 -25.69
N ASP A 35 46.18 16.86 -24.61
CA ASP A 35 46.10 15.40 -24.57
C ASP A 35 44.63 14.94 -24.75
N PRO A 36 44.31 14.19 -25.83
CA PRO A 36 42.97 13.66 -26.06
C PRO A 36 42.40 12.84 -24.89
N GLU A 37 43.24 12.12 -24.13
CA GLU A 37 42.76 11.35 -22.98
C GLU A 37 42.30 12.28 -21.84
N ARG A 38 42.98 13.41 -21.64
CA ARG A 38 42.57 14.41 -20.66
C ARG A 38 41.29 15.12 -21.08
N LEU A 39 41.04 15.27 -22.39
CA LEU A 39 39.76 15.78 -22.89
C LEU A 39 38.60 14.80 -22.61
N LEU A 40 38.81 13.50 -22.82
CA LEU A 40 37.82 12.48 -22.48
C LEU A 40 37.54 12.41 -20.97
N ARG A 41 38.57 12.52 -20.13
CA ARG A 41 38.40 12.59 -18.67
C ARG A 41 37.76 13.88 -18.18
N ALA A 42 37.84 14.95 -18.97
CA ALA A 42 37.18 16.22 -18.69
C ALA A 42 35.72 16.26 -19.19
N LEU A 43 35.26 15.21 -19.90
CA LEU A 43 33.89 15.12 -20.35
C LEU A 43 32.97 15.02 -19.14
N GLN A 44 32.10 16.02 -18.98
CA GLN A 44 31.14 16.07 -17.88
C GLN A 44 29.74 15.96 -18.44
N MET A 45 28.90 15.20 -17.73
CA MET A 45 27.47 15.21 -17.99
C MET A 45 26.90 16.56 -17.53
N MET A 46 26.16 17.22 -18.41
CA MET A 46 25.54 18.51 -18.15
C MET A 46 24.02 18.38 -18.24
N ILE A 47 23.31 19.11 -17.40
CA ILE A 47 21.84 19.17 -17.36
C ILE A 47 21.34 20.53 -17.87
N ASP A 48 20.02 20.65 -18.06
CA ASP A 48 19.33 21.86 -18.56
C ASP A 48 19.90 22.43 -19.86
N GLY A 49 20.23 21.54 -20.80
CA GLY A 49 20.81 21.94 -22.09
C GLY A 49 22.23 22.49 -21.98
N GLY A 50 23.03 22.00 -21.02
CA GLY A 50 24.44 22.35 -20.90
C GLY A 50 24.77 23.44 -19.89
N LYS A 51 23.79 23.89 -19.09
CA LYS A 51 23.95 25.07 -18.23
C LYS A 51 24.50 24.76 -16.85
N ARG A 52 24.31 23.54 -16.36
CA ARG A 52 24.65 23.13 -14.99
C ARG A 52 25.23 21.72 -15.01
N GLY A 53 26.13 21.42 -14.08
CA GLY A 53 26.65 20.07 -13.90
C GLY A 53 25.68 19.16 -13.14
N VAL A 54 25.88 17.84 -13.18
CA VAL A 54 25.08 16.89 -12.38
C VAL A 54 25.17 17.16 -10.87
N ALA A 55 26.27 17.73 -10.38
CA ALA A 55 26.43 18.13 -8.98
C ALA A 55 25.42 19.20 -8.53
N GLU A 56 24.81 19.93 -9.46
CA GLU A 56 23.76 20.93 -9.21
C GLU A 56 22.35 20.38 -9.43
N ALA A 57 22.23 19.09 -9.80
CA ALA A 57 20.95 18.41 -9.94
C ALA A 57 20.32 18.15 -8.56
N SER A 58 19.00 17.95 -8.53
CA SER A 58 18.37 17.35 -7.36
C SER A 58 18.86 15.91 -7.18
N LEU A 59 18.96 15.43 -5.93
CA LEU A 59 19.36 14.05 -5.63
C LEU A 59 18.50 13.03 -6.39
N GLY A 60 17.19 13.26 -6.47
CA GLY A 60 16.29 12.42 -7.26
C GLY A 60 16.67 12.40 -8.74
N SER A 61 16.87 13.56 -9.36
CA SER A 61 17.30 13.65 -10.77
C SER A 61 18.64 12.97 -11.02
N ALA A 62 19.59 13.11 -10.09
CA ALA A 62 20.88 12.43 -10.15
C ALA A 62 20.73 10.90 -10.05
N ASN A 63 19.86 10.41 -9.17
CA ASN A 63 19.57 8.98 -9.03
C ASN A 63 18.94 8.39 -10.30
N VAL A 64 17.97 9.08 -10.92
CA VAL A 64 17.39 8.63 -12.20
C VAL A 64 18.44 8.57 -13.30
N LEU A 65 19.27 9.62 -13.39
CA LEU A 65 20.34 9.68 -14.37
C LEU A 65 21.37 8.56 -14.15
N TYR A 66 21.73 8.29 -12.90
CA TYR A 66 22.63 7.20 -12.54
C TYR A 66 22.07 5.84 -12.97
N LEU A 67 20.80 5.55 -12.65
CA LEU A 67 20.13 4.32 -13.07
C LEU A 67 20.10 4.20 -14.60
N ALA A 68 19.77 5.27 -15.33
CA ALA A 68 19.76 5.27 -16.79
C ALA A 68 21.16 5.01 -17.39
N LEU A 69 22.20 5.66 -16.86
CA LEU A 69 23.58 5.46 -17.33
C LEU A 69 24.06 4.05 -17.04
N LYS A 70 23.76 3.50 -15.86
CA LYS A 70 24.09 2.10 -15.53
C LYS A 70 23.35 1.13 -16.42
N HIS A 71 22.09 1.38 -16.72
CA HIS A 71 21.32 0.56 -17.64
C HIS A 71 21.95 0.52 -19.04
N LEU A 72 22.38 1.68 -19.57
CA LEU A 72 23.06 1.79 -20.86
C LEU A 72 24.44 1.11 -20.85
N GLU A 73 25.24 1.32 -19.81
CA GLU A 73 26.54 0.64 -19.64
C GLU A 73 26.35 -0.89 -19.69
N HIS A 74 25.32 -1.41 -19.01
CA HIS A 74 25.03 -2.83 -19.03
C HIS A 74 24.59 -3.33 -20.40
N GLN A 75 23.77 -2.58 -21.14
CA GLN A 75 23.38 -2.94 -22.52
C GLN A 75 24.60 -3.01 -23.43
N CYS A 76 25.47 -1.98 -23.40
CA CYS A 76 26.69 -1.98 -24.22
C CYS A 76 27.58 -3.20 -23.93
N LEU A 77 27.77 -3.56 -22.65
CA LEU A 77 28.59 -4.73 -22.28
C LEU A 77 27.98 -6.07 -22.73
N VAL A 78 26.65 -6.15 -22.84
CA VAL A 78 25.96 -7.34 -23.35
C VAL A 78 26.06 -7.38 -24.88
N ASP A 79 25.80 -6.26 -25.56
CA ASP A 79 25.91 -6.12 -27.02
C ASP A 79 27.31 -6.44 -27.55
N GLU A 80 28.35 -6.03 -26.81
CA GLU A 80 29.75 -6.33 -27.12
C GLU A 80 30.13 -7.80 -26.85
N GLY A 81 29.21 -8.59 -26.29
CA GLY A 81 29.43 -9.99 -25.92
C GLY A 81 30.35 -10.16 -24.71
N GLU A 82 30.67 -9.09 -24.00
CA GLU A 82 31.51 -9.13 -22.80
C GLU A 82 30.77 -9.68 -21.57
N ARG A 83 29.43 -9.68 -21.59
CA ARG A 83 28.59 -10.19 -20.50
C ARG A 83 27.41 -11.03 -21.00
N GLN A 84 27.32 -12.26 -20.50
CA GLN A 84 26.20 -13.17 -20.80
C GLN A 84 25.01 -13.03 -19.84
N HIS A 85 25.22 -12.53 -18.61
CA HIS A 85 24.17 -12.35 -17.62
C HIS A 85 24.56 -11.26 -16.62
N THR A 86 23.62 -10.42 -16.19
CA THR A 86 23.86 -9.37 -15.20
C THR A 86 22.88 -9.48 -14.02
N PHE A 87 23.42 -9.49 -12.80
CA PHE A 87 22.65 -9.26 -11.58
C PHE A 87 22.76 -7.79 -11.18
N LEU A 88 21.62 -7.13 -11.00
CA LEU A 88 21.56 -5.75 -10.53
C LEU A 88 20.83 -5.73 -9.18
N ALA A 89 21.57 -5.47 -8.10
CA ALA A 89 21.00 -5.26 -6.78
C ALA A 89 20.91 -3.76 -6.51
N ILE A 90 19.73 -3.27 -6.11
CA ILE A 90 19.50 -1.88 -5.76
C ILE A 90 18.82 -1.82 -4.40
N GLU A 91 19.43 -1.04 -3.50
CA GLU A 91 18.94 -0.81 -2.15
C GLU A 91 18.21 0.53 -2.08
N GLU A 92 16.98 0.51 -1.55
CA GLU A 92 16.14 1.69 -1.27
C GLU A 92 16.14 2.74 -2.38
N PRO A 93 15.77 2.34 -3.60
CA PRO A 93 16.00 3.17 -4.78
C PRO A 93 15.04 4.39 -4.80
N GLU A 94 14.00 4.40 -3.96
CA GLU A 94 13.05 5.49 -3.76
C GLU A 94 13.64 6.76 -3.12
N ALA A 95 14.84 6.69 -2.53
CA ALA A 95 15.42 7.79 -1.79
C ALA A 95 15.50 9.06 -2.67
N HIS A 96 14.93 10.15 -2.15
CA HIS A 96 14.87 11.47 -2.81
C HIS A 96 14.09 11.51 -4.14
N LEU A 97 13.29 10.48 -4.47
CA LEU A 97 12.42 10.48 -5.64
C LEU A 97 10.97 10.84 -5.26
N HIS A 98 10.33 11.64 -6.11
CA HIS A 98 8.90 11.91 -5.98
C HIS A 98 8.09 10.62 -6.19
N PRO A 99 6.98 10.37 -5.46
CA PRO A 99 6.18 9.14 -5.58
C PRO A 99 5.75 8.77 -7.01
N HIS A 100 5.40 9.77 -7.84
CA HIS A 100 5.10 9.54 -9.27
C HIS A 100 6.31 9.03 -10.06
N LEU A 101 7.52 9.54 -9.77
CA LEU A 101 8.74 9.08 -10.42
C LEU A 101 9.10 7.66 -9.97
N GLN A 102 8.91 7.33 -8.69
CA GLN A 102 9.10 5.97 -8.19
C GLN A 102 8.24 4.99 -8.99
N ARG A 103 6.93 5.24 -9.07
CA ARG A 103 6.00 4.39 -9.84
C ARG A 103 6.38 4.28 -11.32
N LEU A 104 6.80 5.37 -11.96
CA LEU A 104 7.18 5.35 -13.38
C LEU A 104 8.46 4.56 -13.64
N ILE A 105 9.51 4.81 -12.85
CA ILE A 105 10.81 4.17 -13.03
C ILE A 105 10.71 2.68 -12.74
N TYR A 106 10.14 2.31 -11.59
CA TYR A 106 10.10 0.91 -11.20
C TYR A 106 9.06 0.11 -11.97
N ARG A 107 7.99 0.72 -12.49
CA ARG A 107 7.14 0.02 -13.46
C ARG A 107 7.93 -0.39 -14.71
N SER A 108 8.83 0.45 -15.21
CA SER A 108 9.68 0.09 -16.35
C SER A 108 10.78 -0.92 -15.98
N TYR A 109 11.36 -0.81 -14.78
CA TYR A 109 12.43 -1.69 -14.31
C TYR A 109 11.93 -3.07 -13.84
N LEU A 110 10.72 -3.14 -13.27
CA LEU A 110 10.14 -4.35 -12.66
C LEU A 110 9.09 -5.03 -13.54
N LYS A 111 8.72 -4.43 -14.68
CA LYS A 111 7.79 -5.06 -15.63
C LYS A 111 8.29 -6.47 -15.93
N ALA A 112 7.41 -7.44 -15.66
CA ALA A 112 7.66 -8.81 -16.02
C ALA A 112 7.95 -8.87 -17.52
N ARG A 113 8.95 -9.67 -17.86
CA ARG A 113 9.22 -10.04 -19.24
C ARG A 113 8.05 -10.89 -19.69
N ASP A 114 7.07 -10.27 -20.33
CA ASP A 114 6.01 -11.05 -20.98
C ASP A 114 6.67 -11.98 -21.98
N GLU A 115 6.33 -13.26 -21.91
CA GLU A 115 6.92 -14.37 -22.67
C GLU A 115 6.72 -14.26 -24.21
N GLY A 116 6.22 -13.13 -24.71
CA GLY A 116 5.78 -12.95 -26.09
C GLY A 116 6.41 -11.80 -26.88
N GLU A 117 7.09 -10.84 -26.27
CA GLU A 117 7.64 -9.69 -27.01
C GLU A 117 9.08 -9.37 -26.60
N SER A 118 9.99 -9.61 -27.57
CA SER A 118 11.41 -9.26 -27.65
C SER A 118 12.45 -10.23 -27.06
N ASP A 119 13.52 -10.44 -27.84
CA ASP A 119 14.81 -11.06 -27.52
C ASP A 119 15.58 -10.27 -26.42
N ASP A 120 14.91 -9.88 -25.33
CA ASP A 120 15.53 -9.00 -24.34
C ASP A 120 16.40 -9.78 -23.32
N GLU A 121 17.59 -9.25 -23.10
CA GLU A 121 18.82 -9.81 -22.49
C GLU A 121 18.68 -10.35 -21.05
N PRO A 122 19.32 -11.46 -20.65
CA PRO A 122 19.17 -12.05 -19.31
C PRO A 122 19.69 -11.14 -18.17
N ARG A 123 18.78 -10.37 -17.57
CA ARG A 123 19.04 -9.48 -16.43
C ARG A 123 18.12 -9.83 -15.26
N SER A 124 18.70 -10.08 -14.10
CA SER A 124 17.96 -10.29 -12.84
C SER A 124 18.13 -9.07 -11.94
N ILE A 125 17.01 -8.46 -11.54
CA ILE A 125 17.00 -7.30 -10.66
C ILE A 125 16.56 -7.74 -9.26
N LEU A 126 17.37 -7.40 -8.26
CA LEU A 126 17.04 -7.55 -6.85
C LEU A 126 16.84 -6.14 -6.28
N LEU A 127 15.65 -5.90 -5.72
CA LEU A 127 15.26 -4.60 -5.19
C LEU A 127 14.88 -4.75 -3.72
N THR A 128 15.45 -3.92 -2.86
CA THR A 128 14.89 -3.69 -1.51
C THR A 128 14.23 -2.33 -1.48
N THR A 129 13.07 -2.24 -0.83
CA THR A 129 12.30 -0.99 -0.74
C THR A 129 11.48 -0.97 0.54
N HIS A 130 11.33 0.22 1.11
CA HIS A 130 10.38 0.55 2.16
C HIS A 130 9.21 1.39 1.63
N SER A 131 9.17 1.67 0.32
CA SER A 131 8.15 2.52 -0.28
C SER A 131 6.93 1.73 -0.75
N PRO A 132 5.72 2.05 -0.23
CA PRO A 132 4.47 1.54 -0.78
C PRO A 132 4.28 1.84 -2.26
N ASN A 133 4.86 2.94 -2.77
CA ASN A 133 4.75 3.31 -4.18
C ASN A 133 5.56 2.40 -5.11
N VAL A 134 6.64 1.81 -4.62
CA VAL A 134 7.46 0.85 -5.38
C VAL A 134 6.79 -0.51 -5.33
N ALA A 135 6.35 -0.93 -4.14
CA ALA A 135 5.65 -2.20 -3.96
C ALA A 135 4.32 -2.25 -4.74
N SER A 136 3.62 -1.12 -4.89
CA SER A 136 2.36 -1.02 -5.64
C SER A 136 2.50 -1.20 -7.16
N VAL A 137 3.71 -1.22 -7.71
CA VAL A 137 3.95 -1.42 -9.16
C VAL A 137 4.75 -2.69 -9.45
N ALA A 138 5.10 -3.45 -8.42
CA ALA A 138 5.77 -4.73 -8.56
C ALA A 138 4.72 -5.82 -8.85
N PRO A 139 4.95 -6.72 -9.84
CA PRO A 139 4.14 -7.92 -10.00
C PRO A 139 4.09 -8.72 -8.71
N LEU A 140 2.94 -9.27 -8.34
CA LEU A 140 2.78 -9.98 -7.06
C LEU A 140 3.75 -11.16 -6.96
N SER A 141 3.98 -11.87 -8.07
CA SER A 141 4.93 -12.99 -8.14
C SER A 141 6.38 -12.61 -7.82
N ASN A 142 6.74 -11.33 -7.89
CA ASN A 142 8.08 -10.82 -7.62
C ASN A 142 8.24 -10.29 -6.19
N ILE A 143 7.18 -10.28 -5.37
CA ILE A 143 7.20 -9.72 -4.03
C ILE A 143 7.69 -10.76 -3.02
N VAL A 144 8.72 -10.36 -2.25
CA VAL A 144 9.23 -11.11 -1.11
C VAL A 144 9.20 -10.19 0.11
N VAL A 145 8.45 -10.57 1.14
CA VAL A 145 8.32 -9.80 2.38
C VAL A 145 9.22 -10.41 3.46
N LEU A 146 10.09 -9.59 4.03
CA LEU A 146 10.98 -9.95 5.14
C LEU A 146 10.40 -9.42 6.45
N ARG A 147 10.20 -10.30 7.46
CA ARG A 147 9.65 -9.91 8.76
C ARG A 147 10.42 -10.54 9.92
N ARG A 148 10.67 -9.76 10.96
CA ARG A 148 11.26 -10.26 12.21
C ARG A 148 10.19 -10.90 13.06
N VAL A 149 10.41 -12.15 13.45
CA VAL A 149 9.54 -12.86 14.41
C VAL A 149 10.17 -12.69 15.79
N ALA A 150 9.63 -11.74 16.57
CA ALA A 150 10.21 -11.35 17.86
C ALA A 150 10.30 -12.52 18.84
N SER A 151 9.30 -13.41 18.85
CA SER A 151 9.24 -14.61 19.68
C SER A 151 10.33 -15.65 19.34
N GLU A 152 10.80 -15.69 18.10
CA GLU A 152 11.71 -16.72 17.59
C GLU A 152 13.12 -16.20 17.29
N GLY A 153 13.37 -14.91 17.47
CA GLY A 153 14.70 -14.29 17.36
C GLY A 153 15.30 -14.26 15.95
N HIS A 154 14.52 -14.55 14.90
CA HIS A 154 14.98 -14.60 13.52
C HIS A 154 14.03 -13.86 12.55
N THR A 155 14.49 -13.72 11.30
CA THR A 155 13.72 -13.11 10.21
C THR A 155 13.18 -14.20 9.30
N ILE A 156 11.88 -14.13 8.99
CA ILE A 156 11.22 -14.97 7.99
C ILE A 156 11.14 -14.22 6.66
N ALA A 157 11.30 -14.94 5.57
CA ALA A 157 11.06 -14.46 4.22
C ALA A 157 9.84 -15.19 3.64
N ARG A 158 8.86 -14.45 3.13
CA ARG A 158 7.68 -15.00 2.47
C ARG A 158 7.59 -14.46 1.05
N SER A 159 7.59 -15.37 0.09
CA SER A 159 7.44 -15.04 -1.33
C SER A 159 5.99 -15.24 -1.74
N LEU A 160 5.49 -14.35 -2.58
CA LEU A 160 4.20 -14.50 -3.25
C LEU A 160 4.29 -15.27 -4.57
N CYS A 161 5.51 -15.65 -4.99
CA CYS A 161 5.71 -16.56 -6.11
C CYS A 161 5.06 -17.93 -5.82
N GLY A 162 4.17 -18.37 -6.71
CA GLY A 162 3.51 -19.67 -6.60
C GLY A 162 2.30 -19.72 -5.66
N VAL A 163 1.82 -18.57 -5.15
CA VAL A 163 0.52 -18.51 -4.46
C VAL A 163 -0.59 -18.78 -5.48
N ASP A 164 -1.49 -19.70 -5.11
CA ASP A 164 -2.60 -20.17 -5.95
C ASP A 164 -3.74 -19.14 -6.05
N LEU A 165 -3.49 -18.13 -6.88
CA LEU A 165 -4.46 -17.10 -7.27
C LEU A 165 -4.89 -17.38 -8.72
N ALA A 166 -6.20 -17.31 -8.97
CA ALA A 166 -6.72 -17.28 -10.33
C ALA A 166 -6.15 -16.06 -11.07
N ASP A 167 -5.98 -16.15 -12.38
CA ASP A 167 -5.36 -15.07 -13.16
C ASP A 167 -6.19 -13.77 -13.10
N GLU A 168 -7.53 -13.88 -13.09
CA GLU A 168 -8.43 -12.73 -12.90
C GLU A 168 -8.27 -12.10 -11.51
N ASP A 169 -8.21 -12.90 -10.45
CA ASP A 169 -7.97 -12.41 -9.08
C ASP A 169 -6.59 -11.74 -8.96
N ARG A 170 -5.56 -12.29 -9.62
CA ARG A 170 -4.21 -11.71 -9.64
C ARG A 170 -4.22 -10.36 -10.34
N ASP A 171 -4.83 -10.29 -11.52
CA ASP A 171 -4.98 -9.06 -12.30
C ASP A 171 -5.74 -7.99 -11.51
N ASP A 172 -6.83 -8.37 -10.86
CA ASP A 172 -7.63 -7.46 -10.05
C ASP A 172 -6.85 -6.99 -8.84
N LEU A 173 -6.15 -7.87 -8.12
CA LEU A 173 -5.26 -7.48 -7.04
C LEU A 173 -4.17 -6.52 -7.55
N GLU A 174 -3.46 -6.83 -8.64
CA GLU A 174 -2.39 -5.97 -9.17
C GLU A 174 -2.91 -4.60 -9.64
N ARG A 175 -4.10 -4.53 -10.25
CA ARG A 175 -4.74 -3.26 -10.65
C ARG A 175 -5.23 -2.48 -9.44
N TYR A 176 -5.68 -3.16 -8.40
CA TYR A 176 -6.32 -2.58 -7.23
C TYR A 176 -5.32 -2.21 -6.13
N MET A 177 -4.12 -2.79 -6.13
CA MET A 177 -2.96 -2.45 -5.31
C MET A 177 -2.43 -1.04 -5.64
N ASP A 178 -3.26 0.00 -5.46
CA ASP A 178 -2.84 1.39 -5.41
C ASP A 178 -1.98 1.64 -4.16
N VAL A 179 -1.31 2.78 -4.05
CA VAL A 179 -0.34 3.12 -3.00
C VAL A 179 -0.88 2.83 -1.58
N THR A 180 -2.17 3.07 -1.34
CA THR A 180 -2.86 2.79 -0.07
C THR A 180 -2.87 1.31 0.33
N ARG A 181 -2.70 0.39 -0.63
CA ARG A 181 -2.60 -1.06 -0.38
C ARG A 181 -1.18 -1.58 -0.44
N GLY A 182 -0.24 -0.83 -1.02
CA GLY A 182 1.19 -1.12 -0.88
C GLY A 182 1.61 -1.16 0.59
N GLU A 183 0.92 -0.41 1.47
CA GLU A 183 1.09 -0.46 2.92
C GLU A 183 0.82 -1.85 3.52
N LEU A 184 -0.01 -2.70 2.89
CA LEU A 184 -0.29 -4.06 3.38
C LEU A 184 0.94 -4.93 3.48
N PHE A 185 1.93 -4.73 2.60
CA PHE A 185 3.19 -5.48 2.63
C PHE A 185 4.09 -5.09 3.80
N PHE A 186 3.85 -3.92 4.40
CA PHE A 186 4.62 -3.38 5.52
C PHE A 186 3.87 -3.48 6.86
N ALA A 187 2.58 -3.81 6.83
CA ALA A 187 1.75 -3.96 8.00
C ALA A 187 2.23 -5.13 8.88
N LYS A 188 2.11 -4.97 10.20
CA LYS A 188 2.27 -6.06 11.16
C LYS A 188 0.98 -6.88 11.28
N GLY A 189 -0.17 -6.22 11.18
CA GLY A 189 -1.49 -6.84 11.15
C GLY A 189 -2.44 -6.11 10.20
N VAL A 190 -3.44 -6.81 9.68
CA VAL A 190 -4.41 -6.26 8.72
C VAL A 190 -5.83 -6.50 9.21
N ILE A 191 -6.68 -5.48 9.10
CA ILE A 191 -8.14 -5.63 9.24
C ILE A 191 -8.75 -5.48 7.85
N LEU A 192 -9.30 -6.56 7.31
CA LEU A 192 -10.08 -6.55 6.08
C LEU A 192 -11.54 -6.18 6.38
N VAL A 193 -12.07 -5.22 5.63
CA VAL A 193 -13.44 -4.70 5.79
C VAL A 193 -14.10 -4.54 4.44
N GLU A 194 -15.43 -4.53 4.42
CA GLU A 194 -16.19 -4.44 3.17
C GLU A 194 -16.06 -3.08 2.50
N GLY A 195 -16.10 -1.99 3.26
CA GLY A 195 -16.26 -0.64 2.73
C GLY A 195 -15.44 0.45 3.38
N ASP A 196 -15.61 1.65 2.83
CA ASP A 196 -14.94 2.86 3.32
C ASP A 196 -15.48 3.34 4.66
N ALA A 197 -16.73 2.99 5.02
CA ALA A 197 -17.30 3.41 6.30
C ALA A 197 -16.51 2.84 7.47
N GLU A 198 -16.31 1.53 7.44
CA GLU A 198 -15.50 0.76 8.38
C GLU A 198 -14.07 1.28 8.38
N LYS A 199 -13.47 1.46 7.18
CA LYS A 199 -12.10 1.96 7.02
C LYS A 199 -11.86 3.27 7.77
N PHE A 200 -12.80 4.21 7.72
CA PHE A 200 -12.67 5.51 8.40
C PHE A 200 -13.04 5.46 9.88
N LEU A 201 -14.03 4.65 10.26
CA LEU A 201 -14.53 4.64 11.65
C LEU A 201 -13.75 3.71 12.57
N LEU A 202 -13.25 2.57 12.09
CA LEU A 202 -12.57 1.57 12.92
C LEU A 202 -11.41 2.14 13.74
N PRO A 203 -10.45 2.91 13.17
CA PRO A 203 -9.36 3.48 13.96
C PRO A 203 -9.86 4.41 15.07
N THR A 204 -10.95 5.14 14.80
CA THR A 204 -11.56 6.04 15.78
C THR A 204 -12.27 5.28 16.90
N LEU A 205 -13.07 4.27 16.53
CA LEU A 205 -13.78 3.42 17.49
C LEU A 205 -12.82 2.65 18.39
N ALA A 206 -11.72 2.15 17.83
CA ALA A 206 -10.70 1.42 18.57
C ALA A 206 -10.03 2.32 19.62
N ARG A 207 -9.57 3.50 19.21
CA ARG A 207 -8.90 4.47 20.10
C ARG A 207 -9.80 5.00 21.21
N LEU A 208 -11.08 5.26 20.91
CA LEU A 208 -12.06 5.71 21.93
C LEU A 208 -12.44 4.60 22.91
N HIS A 209 -12.36 3.34 22.48
CA HIS A 209 -12.61 2.21 23.37
C HIS A 209 -11.43 1.94 24.31
N ASP A 210 -10.21 1.95 23.78
CA ASP A 210 -8.97 1.84 24.54
C ASP A 210 -7.85 2.54 23.77
N GLU A 211 -7.24 3.56 24.41
CA GLU A 211 -6.17 4.38 23.83
C GLU A 211 -4.94 3.56 23.40
N ALA A 212 -4.77 2.35 23.96
CA ALA A 212 -3.72 1.41 23.56
C ALA A 212 -3.91 0.89 22.12
N PHE A 213 -5.12 0.94 21.56
CA PHE A 213 -5.39 0.59 20.16
C PHE A 213 -5.11 1.75 19.20
N ASP A 214 -3.87 2.26 19.23
CA ASP A 214 -3.39 3.14 18.17
C ASP A 214 -2.84 2.30 17.00
N PHE A 215 -3.58 2.25 15.90
CA PHE A 215 -3.27 1.37 14.78
C PHE A 215 -1.89 1.66 14.17
N ASP A 216 -1.50 2.93 14.07
CA ASP A 216 -0.18 3.30 13.56
C ASP A 216 0.93 2.81 14.49
N ALA A 217 0.75 2.92 15.81
CA ALA A 217 1.71 2.45 16.81
C ALA A 217 1.82 0.91 16.82
N LEU A 218 0.70 0.21 16.62
CA LEU A 218 0.63 -1.24 16.52
C LEU A 218 1.07 -1.77 15.14
N GLY A 219 1.16 -0.92 14.13
CA GLY A 219 1.42 -1.31 12.75
C GLY A 219 0.25 -2.08 12.11
N ILE A 220 -0.98 -1.69 12.44
CA ILE A 220 -2.21 -2.28 11.89
C ILE A 220 -2.71 -1.43 10.73
N THR A 221 -2.99 -2.07 9.59
CA THR A 221 -3.58 -1.40 8.41
C THR A 221 -5.02 -1.86 8.21
N VAL A 222 -5.95 -0.93 8.03
CA VAL A 222 -7.34 -1.22 7.68
C VAL A 222 -7.51 -1.18 6.17
N CYS A 223 -7.94 -2.29 5.58
CA CYS A 223 -8.08 -2.46 4.13
C CYS A 223 -9.53 -2.70 3.76
N SER A 224 -10.15 -1.70 3.13
CA SER A 224 -11.43 -1.86 2.45
C SER A 224 -11.23 -2.67 1.17
N ILE A 225 -11.96 -3.77 1.04
CA ILE A 225 -11.99 -4.57 -0.20
C ILE A 225 -13.01 -4.02 -1.21
N ALA A 226 -13.83 -3.03 -0.82
CA ALA A 226 -14.90 -2.44 -1.63
C ALA A 226 -15.86 -3.49 -2.21
N GLY A 227 -16.27 -4.43 -1.38
CA GLY A 227 -17.11 -5.55 -1.74
C GLY A 227 -17.06 -6.64 -0.67
N THR A 228 -17.44 -7.85 -1.06
CA THR A 228 -17.58 -8.99 -0.13
C THR A 228 -16.72 -10.19 -0.51
N ASN A 229 -15.95 -10.09 -1.60
CA ASN A 229 -15.00 -11.12 -2.01
C ASN A 229 -13.66 -10.99 -1.26
N PHE A 230 -13.60 -11.55 -0.06
CA PHE A 230 -12.39 -11.55 0.77
C PHE A 230 -11.35 -12.60 0.36
N ALA A 231 -11.75 -13.64 -0.38
CA ALA A 231 -10.90 -14.81 -0.65
C ALA A 231 -9.55 -14.47 -1.31
N PRO A 232 -9.47 -13.59 -2.34
CA PRO A 232 -8.17 -13.23 -2.94
C PRO A 232 -7.20 -12.59 -1.95
N TYR A 233 -7.70 -11.73 -1.06
CA TYR A 233 -6.89 -11.08 -0.02
C TYR A 233 -6.44 -12.07 1.04
N LEU A 234 -7.28 -13.04 1.39
CA LEU A 234 -6.94 -14.07 2.37
C LEU A 234 -5.92 -15.07 1.83
N LYS A 235 -5.99 -15.41 0.53
CA LYS A 235 -4.92 -16.18 -0.14
C LYS A 235 -3.59 -15.43 -0.12
N LEU A 236 -3.63 -14.13 -0.38
CA LEU A 236 -2.45 -13.25 -0.39
C LEU A 236 -1.84 -13.07 1.02
N LEU A 237 -2.66 -12.71 2.00
CA LEU A 237 -2.23 -12.27 3.33
C LEU A 237 -2.20 -13.40 4.36
N GLY A 238 -3.06 -14.40 4.20
CA GLY A 238 -3.25 -15.50 5.14
C GLY A 238 -2.15 -16.57 5.06
N PRO A 239 -2.39 -17.76 5.64
CA PRO A 239 -1.36 -18.78 5.86
C PRO A 239 -0.66 -19.29 4.59
N GLN A 240 -1.38 -19.30 3.46
CA GLN A 240 -0.88 -19.77 2.17
C GLN A 240 0.04 -18.76 1.46
N GLY A 241 -0.11 -17.47 1.75
CA GLY A 241 0.68 -16.39 1.20
C GLY A 241 1.67 -15.82 2.21
N LEU A 242 1.46 -14.56 2.58
CA LEU A 242 2.37 -13.82 3.47
C LEU A 242 2.31 -14.29 4.91
N ASN A 243 1.24 -14.95 5.37
CA ASN A 243 1.03 -15.36 6.75
C ASN A 243 1.10 -14.17 7.74
N LEU A 244 0.33 -13.13 7.46
CA LEU A 244 0.09 -11.98 8.32
C LEU A 244 -1.02 -12.30 9.33
N PRO A 245 -0.98 -11.74 10.55
CA PRO A 245 -2.15 -11.58 11.39
C PRO A 245 -3.24 -10.80 10.64
N VAL A 246 -4.35 -11.46 10.32
CA VAL A 246 -5.48 -10.88 9.60
C VAL A 246 -6.74 -11.04 10.43
N ALA A 247 -7.49 -9.95 10.59
CA ALA A 247 -8.88 -9.98 11.03
C ALA A 247 -9.79 -9.60 9.87
N VAL A 248 -10.93 -10.27 9.74
CA VAL A 248 -11.99 -9.96 8.77
C VAL A 248 -13.22 -9.51 9.53
N ILE A 249 -13.75 -8.35 9.15
CA ILE A 249 -15.01 -7.83 9.68
C ILE A 249 -15.99 -7.77 8.51
N THR A 250 -17.14 -8.43 8.67
CA THR A 250 -18.13 -8.56 7.62
C THR A 250 -19.57 -8.52 8.16
N ASP A 251 -20.51 -8.12 7.32
CA ASP A 251 -21.91 -7.90 7.64
C ASP A 251 -22.72 -9.20 7.61
N PHE A 252 -23.73 -9.31 8.48
CA PHE A 252 -24.66 -10.45 8.52
C PHE A 252 -25.52 -10.55 7.26
N ASP A 253 -25.90 -9.42 6.66
CA ASP A 253 -26.71 -9.35 5.43
C ASP A 253 -27.90 -10.35 5.42
N PRO A 254 -28.99 -10.06 6.16
CA PRO A 254 -30.10 -11.00 6.29
C PRO A 254 -30.84 -11.22 4.95
N LYS A 255 -31.05 -12.50 4.59
CA LYS A 255 -31.80 -12.92 3.40
C LYS A 255 -33.26 -12.47 3.50
N GLY A 256 -33.78 -11.88 2.42
CA GLY A 256 -35.18 -11.41 2.34
C GLY A 256 -35.44 -10.02 2.91
N ALA A 257 -34.45 -9.36 3.52
CA ALA A 257 -34.50 -7.92 3.73
C ALA A 257 -34.25 -7.22 2.39
N ALA A 258 -35.09 -6.27 1.98
CA ALA A 258 -34.96 -5.52 0.72
C ALA A 258 -33.80 -4.51 0.73
N VAL A 259 -32.74 -4.83 1.47
CA VAL A 259 -31.53 -4.04 1.76
C VAL A 259 -30.26 -4.86 1.51
N SER A 260 -30.37 -6.16 1.21
CA SER A 260 -29.23 -6.98 0.79
C SER A 260 -28.66 -6.43 -0.53
N GLN A 261 -27.37 -6.10 -0.54
CA GLN A 261 -26.67 -5.62 -1.74
C GLN A 261 -26.03 -6.75 -2.56
N GLU A 262 -26.30 -8.02 -2.23
CA GLU A 262 -25.63 -9.16 -2.87
C GLU A 262 -26.45 -9.84 -3.97
N ASP A 263 -25.72 -10.31 -4.98
CA ASP A 263 -26.19 -11.26 -5.99
C ASP A 263 -26.38 -12.65 -5.33
N GLU A 264 -27.44 -13.36 -5.69
CA GLU A 264 -27.78 -14.67 -5.11
C GLU A 264 -26.60 -15.66 -5.22
N ASP A 265 -26.20 -16.25 -4.09
CA ASP A 265 -25.24 -17.37 -4.03
C ASP A 265 -25.82 -18.59 -4.80
N PRO A 266 -25.24 -18.97 -5.95
CA PRO A 266 -25.78 -20.04 -6.79
C PRO A 266 -25.61 -21.43 -6.14
N ASP A 267 -24.76 -21.56 -5.11
CA ASP A 267 -24.44 -22.84 -4.52
C ASP A 267 -25.31 -23.21 -3.32
N GLY A 268 -26.20 -22.32 -2.83
CA GLY A 268 -27.44 -22.65 -2.08
C GLY A 268 -27.37 -23.61 -0.87
N VAL A 269 -26.19 -24.03 -0.42
CA VAL A 269 -25.98 -24.97 0.68
C VAL A 269 -25.33 -24.22 1.85
N GLY A 270 -26.14 -23.45 2.56
CA GLY A 270 -25.74 -22.67 3.73
C GLY A 270 -26.96 -22.02 4.40
N ALA A 271 -26.77 -21.42 5.59
CA ALA A 271 -27.86 -20.91 6.44
C ALA A 271 -28.98 -20.20 5.64
N LEU A 272 -30.23 -20.58 5.91
CA LEU A 272 -31.40 -20.13 5.15
C LEU A 272 -31.66 -18.61 5.28
N ASP A 273 -31.03 -17.93 6.25
CA ASP A 273 -31.44 -16.59 6.69
C ASP A 273 -30.36 -15.49 6.54
N SER A 274 -29.10 -15.79 6.17
CA SER A 274 -28.01 -14.81 6.08
C SER A 274 -27.10 -15.05 4.88
N TYR A 275 -26.72 -14.00 4.16
CA TYR A 275 -25.66 -14.07 3.16
C TYR A 275 -24.27 -14.01 3.79
N GLY A 276 -24.09 -13.19 4.83
CA GLY A 276 -22.82 -13.05 5.55
C GLY A 276 -22.33 -14.36 6.17
N GLU A 277 -23.21 -15.17 6.76
CA GLU A 277 -22.83 -16.48 7.28
C GLU A 277 -22.35 -17.43 6.17
N ASN A 278 -22.99 -17.41 4.98
CA ASN A 278 -22.53 -18.23 3.85
C ASN A 278 -21.18 -17.73 3.34
N ARG A 279 -20.96 -16.41 3.30
CA ARG A 279 -19.67 -15.83 2.93
C ARG A 279 -18.56 -16.27 3.88
N VAL A 280 -18.82 -16.24 5.19
CA VAL A 280 -17.88 -16.72 6.21
C VAL A 280 -17.55 -18.19 5.99
N VAL A 281 -18.57 -19.04 5.86
CA VAL A 281 -18.39 -20.49 5.73
C VAL A 281 -17.80 -20.84 4.36
N ASN A 282 -18.38 -20.40 3.26
CA ASN A 282 -18.05 -20.90 1.92
C ASN A 282 -16.87 -20.19 1.25
N HIS A 283 -16.52 -18.96 1.66
CA HIS A 283 -15.50 -18.16 0.96
C HIS A 283 -14.35 -17.69 1.85
N ILE A 284 -14.59 -17.39 3.13
CA ILE A 284 -13.55 -16.86 4.03
C ILE A 284 -12.80 -17.99 4.75
N MET A 285 -13.52 -18.83 5.48
CA MET A 285 -12.94 -19.88 6.31
C MET A 285 -12.15 -20.95 5.55
N PRO A 286 -12.49 -21.33 4.29
CA PRO A 286 -11.70 -22.27 3.52
C PRO A 286 -10.27 -21.78 3.23
N GLU A 287 -10.06 -20.46 3.16
CA GLU A 287 -8.74 -19.86 2.93
C GLU A 287 -7.89 -19.81 4.21
N LEU A 288 -8.53 -19.85 5.37
CA LEU A 288 -7.89 -19.78 6.69
C LEU A 288 -7.68 -21.14 7.35
N LEU A 289 -8.50 -22.14 6.99
CA LEU A 289 -8.44 -23.48 7.56
C LEU A 289 -7.76 -24.47 6.62
N PRO A 290 -7.00 -25.45 7.15
CA PRO A 290 -6.52 -26.56 6.34
C PRO A 290 -7.69 -27.36 5.76
N GLU A 291 -7.62 -27.72 4.48
CA GLU A 291 -8.67 -28.45 3.74
C GLU A 291 -9.16 -29.72 4.48
N LYS A 292 -8.25 -30.45 5.13
CA LYS A 292 -8.55 -31.66 5.90
C LYS A 292 -9.44 -31.42 7.13
N LEU A 293 -9.37 -30.22 7.69
CA LEU A 293 -10.17 -29.79 8.83
C LEU A 293 -11.50 -29.25 8.32
N TRP A 294 -11.45 -28.37 7.31
CA TRP A 294 -12.61 -27.78 6.65
C TRP A 294 -13.67 -28.83 6.25
N GLY A 295 -13.27 -29.83 5.45
CA GLY A 295 -14.19 -30.82 4.91
C GLY A 295 -14.86 -31.76 5.92
N LYS A 296 -14.55 -31.64 7.21
CA LYS A 296 -15.14 -32.44 8.31
C LYS A 296 -16.06 -31.63 9.22
N LEU A 297 -16.01 -30.30 9.14
CA LEU A 297 -16.78 -29.43 10.02
C LEU A 297 -18.15 -29.17 9.42
N SER A 298 -19.17 -29.16 10.28
CA SER A 298 -20.48 -28.65 9.92
C SER A 298 -20.49 -27.12 9.89
N PHE A 299 -21.48 -26.55 9.21
CA PHE A 299 -21.68 -25.10 9.12
C PHE A 299 -21.63 -24.40 10.49
N GLN A 300 -22.30 -24.95 11.51
CA GLN A 300 -22.34 -24.37 12.85
C GLN A 300 -20.99 -24.48 13.59
N GLU A 301 -20.22 -25.53 13.34
CA GLU A 301 -18.89 -25.69 13.93
C GLU A 301 -17.91 -24.69 13.31
N VAL A 302 -18.00 -24.46 12.01
CA VAL A 302 -17.23 -23.42 11.31
C VAL A 302 -17.53 -22.04 11.89
N MET A 303 -18.81 -21.68 12.04
CA MET A 303 -19.20 -20.38 12.60
C MET A 303 -18.68 -20.17 14.03
N LYS A 304 -18.59 -21.24 14.84
CA LYS A 304 -18.00 -21.16 16.18
C LYS A 304 -16.48 -21.02 16.17
N LEU A 305 -15.82 -21.52 15.13
CA LEU A 305 -14.38 -21.41 14.94
C LEU A 305 -13.97 -20.07 14.31
N ALA A 306 -14.87 -19.42 13.55
CA ALA A 306 -14.58 -18.18 12.83
C ALA A 306 -13.88 -17.10 13.69
N PRO A 307 -14.36 -16.75 14.90
CA PRO A 307 -13.68 -15.76 15.74
C PRO A 307 -12.26 -16.17 16.18
N GLN A 308 -12.01 -17.48 16.34
CA GLN A 308 -10.68 -18.01 16.72
C GLN A 308 -9.68 -17.91 15.56
N HIS A 309 -10.18 -17.77 14.33
CA HIS A 309 -9.40 -17.56 13.12
C HIS A 309 -9.46 -16.11 12.62
N GLY A 310 -9.93 -15.18 13.46
CA GLY A 310 -9.94 -13.76 13.16
C GLY A 310 -11.11 -13.28 12.30
N VAL A 311 -12.20 -14.04 12.19
CA VAL A 311 -13.36 -13.66 11.37
C VAL A 311 -14.53 -13.28 12.27
N PHE A 312 -15.03 -12.05 12.10
CA PHE A 312 -16.04 -11.45 12.96
C PHE A 312 -17.23 -10.97 12.11
N LEU A 313 -18.38 -11.55 12.40
CA LEU A 313 -19.67 -11.21 11.78
C LEU A 313 -20.45 -10.30 12.74
N ASN A 314 -21.11 -9.28 12.20
CA ASN A 314 -22.05 -8.47 12.98
C ASN A 314 -23.46 -9.09 13.00
N ASP A 315 -24.47 -8.36 13.49
CA ASP A 315 -25.84 -8.85 13.62
C ASP A 315 -26.73 -8.40 12.45
N TYR A 316 -26.35 -7.35 11.73
CA TYR A 316 -27.13 -6.80 10.61
C TYR A 316 -26.23 -6.20 9.52
N THR A 317 -25.86 -4.93 9.69
CA THR A 317 -24.93 -4.19 8.85
C THR A 317 -24.16 -3.21 9.73
N PHE A 318 -22.98 -2.78 9.28
CA PHE A 318 -22.11 -1.92 10.06
C PHE A 318 -22.80 -0.69 10.66
N GLU A 319 -23.56 0.08 9.85
CA GLU A 319 -24.18 1.33 10.32
C GLU A 319 -25.33 1.09 11.31
N VAL A 320 -26.10 0.02 11.09
CA VAL A 320 -27.24 -0.33 11.93
C VAL A 320 -26.75 -0.80 13.31
N ASP A 321 -25.71 -1.62 13.33
CA ASP A 321 -25.19 -2.16 14.59
C ASP A 321 -24.42 -1.09 15.38
N LEU A 322 -23.67 -0.23 14.69
CA LEU A 322 -23.10 0.96 15.31
C LEU A 322 -24.19 1.90 15.86
N PHE A 323 -25.31 2.08 15.13
CA PHE A 323 -26.44 2.87 15.65
C PHE A 323 -27.02 2.24 16.93
N LYS A 324 -27.20 0.91 16.93
CA LYS A 324 -27.71 0.16 18.08
C LYS A 324 -26.76 0.18 19.29
N SER A 325 -25.44 0.29 19.10
CA SER A 325 -24.44 0.28 20.18
C SER A 325 -24.46 1.51 21.10
N GLY A 326 -25.31 2.51 20.84
CA GLY A 326 -25.43 3.69 21.71
C GLY A 326 -25.25 5.02 20.99
N SER A 327 -24.93 5.00 19.70
CA SER A 327 -24.49 6.18 18.97
C SER A 327 -25.61 7.08 18.39
N LYS A 328 -26.86 6.93 18.86
CA LYS A 328 -28.07 7.52 18.25
C LYS A 328 -27.98 9.05 18.12
N ARG A 329 -27.54 9.74 19.18
CA ARG A 329 -27.34 11.20 19.18
C ARG A 329 -26.24 11.64 18.21
N TYR A 330 -25.17 10.86 18.10
CA TYR A 330 -24.03 11.19 17.23
C TYR A 330 -24.39 11.02 15.75
N PHE A 331 -25.15 9.98 15.40
CA PHE A 331 -25.72 9.83 14.04
C PHE A 331 -26.62 11.01 13.67
N GLN A 332 -27.47 11.47 14.59
CA GLN A 332 -28.33 12.63 14.38
C GLN A 332 -27.52 13.91 14.15
N GLN A 333 -26.48 14.15 14.95
CA GLN A 333 -25.58 15.30 14.81
C GLN A 333 -24.82 15.26 13.48
N ALA A 334 -24.27 14.09 13.12
CA ALA A 334 -23.60 13.89 11.84
C ALA A 334 -24.53 14.16 10.66
N ALA A 335 -25.73 13.56 10.64
CA ALA A 335 -26.74 13.76 9.60
C ALA A 335 -27.14 15.24 9.45
N LYS A 336 -27.36 15.95 10.57
CA LYS A 336 -27.71 17.37 10.57
C LYS A 336 -26.60 18.27 10.02
N SER A 337 -25.34 17.90 10.27
CA SER A 337 -24.19 18.67 9.77
C SER A 337 -23.91 18.47 8.27
N LEU A 338 -24.30 17.31 7.71
CA LEU A 338 -23.97 16.93 6.33
C LEU A 338 -25.09 17.17 5.32
N SER A 339 -26.34 17.23 5.77
CA SER A 339 -27.51 17.37 4.90
C SER A 339 -28.35 18.57 5.30
N SER A 340 -28.94 19.26 4.32
CA SER A 340 -29.98 20.28 4.54
C SER A 340 -31.40 19.71 4.42
N ASN A 341 -31.54 18.40 4.22
CA ASN A 341 -32.81 17.73 4.02
C ASN A 341 -33.62 17.66 5.34
N LYS A 342 -34.64 18.52 5.44
CA LYS A 342 -35.54 18.59 6.60
C LYS A 342 -36.27 17.27 6.91
N ALA A 343 -36.57 16.45 5.90
CA ALA A 343 -37.23 15.17 6.12
C ALA A 343 -36.27 14.15 6.75
N MET A 344 -35.02 14.12 6.29
CA MET A 344 -33.95 13.32 6.90
C MET A 344 -33.71 13.76 8.34
N HIS A 345 -33.60 15.07 8.61
CA HIS A 345 -33.44 15.58 9.98
C HIS A 345 -34.56 15.10 10.91
N LYS A 346 -35.82 15.20 10.47
CA LYS A 346 -36.96 14.71 11.25
C LYS A 346 -36.90 13.20 11.52
N ARG A 347 -36.40 12.41 10.57
CA ARG A 347 -36.20 10.97 10.78
C ARG A 347 -35.12 10.71 11.82
N PHE A 348 -33.95 11.32 11.70
CA PHE A 348 -32.88 11.17 12.70
C PHE A 348 -33.27 11.74 14.08
N ASP A 349 -34.07 12.82 14.13
CA ASP A 349 -34.66 13.34 15.37
C ASP A 349 -35.56 12.30 16.04
N ARG A 350 -36.44 11.66 15.26
CA ARG A 350 -37.31 10.60 15.75
C ARG A 350 -36.49 9.40 16.24
N LEU A 351 -35.50 8.96 15.48
CA LEU A 351 -34.63 7.84 15.82
C LEU A 351 -33.81 8.08 17.10
N ALA A 352 -33.41 9.34 17.37
CA ALA A 352 -32.74 9.70 18.60
C ALA A 352 -33.66 9.58 19.84
N THR A 353 -34.96 9.83 19.69
CA THR A 353 -35.95 9.74 20.78
C THR A 353 -36.61 8.37 20.92
N ASP A 354 -36.79 7.66 19.81
CA ASP A 354 -37.46 6.36 19.72
C ASP A 354 -36.64 5.43 18.80
N PRO A 355 -35.56 4.82 19.32
CA PRO A 355 -34.69 3.94 18.54
C PRO A 355 -35.40 2.68 18.02
N ALA A 356 -36.50 2.27 18.65
CA ALA A 356 -37.29 1.12 18.22
C ALA A 356 -38.04 1.39 16.91
N SER A 357 -38.19 2.66 16.52
CA SER A 357 -38.78 3.07 15.24
C SER A 357 -37.83 2.96 14.05
N LEU A 358 -36.64 2.38 14.24
CA LEU A 358 -35.65 2.19 13.18
C LEU A 358 -36.23 1.37 12.04
N ASP A 359 -36.32 2.00 10.87
CA ASP A 359 -36.50 1.35 9.58
C ASP A 359 -35.12 1.24 8.92
N PRO A 360 -34.47 0.05 8.94
CA PRO A 360 -33.11 -0.12 8.42
C PRO A 360 -32.98 0.28 6.96
N LYS A 361 -34.01 0.05 6.14
CA LYS A 361 -33.98 0.36 4.71
C LYS A 361 -33.91 1.86 4.47
N GLN A 362 -34.80 2.62 5.12
CA GLN A 362 -34.82 4.07 4.97
C GLN A 362 -33.59 4.73 5.63
N PHE A 363 -33.10 4.15 6.73
CA PHE A 363 -31.88 4.59 7.41
C PHE A 363 -30.64 4.46 6.51
N LEU A 364 -30.41 3.28 5.93
CA LEU A 364 -29.29 3.05 5.03
C LEU A 364 -29.40 3.91 3.76
N LYS A 365 -30.60 4.05 3.19
CA LYS A 365 -30.84 4.95 2.05
C LYS A 365 -30.48 6.40 2.35
N ASP A 366 -30.73 6.87 3.58
CA ASP A 366 -30.36 8.23 3.98
C ASP A 366 -28.84 8.40 4.08
N ILE A 367 -28.13 7.41 4.62
CA ILE A 367 -26.67 7.39 4.69
C ILE A 367 -26.06 7.32 3.29
N ASP A 368 -26.56 6.44 2.44
CA ASP A 368 -26.11 6.29 1.05
C ASP A 368 -26.28 7.58 0.24
N SER A 369 -27.37 8.32 0.47
CA SER A 369 -27.59 9.60 -0.20
C SER A 369 -26.56 10.68 0.14
N ILE A 370 -25.87 10.55 1.28
CA ILE A 370 -24.75 11.40 1.70
C ILE A 370 -23.40 10.82 1.21
N GLY A 371 -23.34 9.50 1.05
CA GLY A 371 -22.14 8.71 0.83
C GLY A 371 -21.61 8.14 2.15
N LYS A 372 -21.57 6.81 2.25
CA LYS A 372 -21.17 6.07 3.46
C LYS A 372 -19.83 6.55 4.05
N GLY A 373 -18.78 6.65 3.25
CA GLY A 373 -17.47 7.13 3.70
C GLY A 373 -17.48 8.58 4.22
N ARG A 374 -18.24 9.47 3.57
CA ARG A 374 -18.38 10.87 4.03
C ARG A 374 -19.16 10.96 5.33
N PHE A 375 -20.22 10.17 5.48
CA PHE A 375 -20.98 10.07 6.72
C PHE A 375 -20.10 9.53 7.86
N ALA A 376 -19.34 8.47 7.60
CA ALA A 376 -18.41 7.84 8.53
C ALA A 376 -17.34 8.82 9.05
N GLN A 377 -16.69 9.59 8.16
CA GLN A 377 -15.72 10.61 8.57
C GLN A 377 -16.31 11.68 9.49
N ARG A 378 -17.54 12.14 9.18
CA ARG A 378 -18.20 13.12 10.05
C ARG A 378 -18.60 12.51 11.38
N LEU A 379 -19.11 11.29 11.38
CA LEU A 379 -19.47 10.58 12.59
C LEU A 379 -18.23 10.39 13.47
N ALA A 380 -17.10 9.98 12.90
CA ALA A 380 -15.83 9.89 13.62
C ALA A 380 -15.45 11.21 14.31
N SER A 381 -15.58 12.34 13.60
CA SER A 381 -15.31 13.66 14.19
C SER A 381 -16.22 13.95 15.39
N VAL A 382 -17.52 13.64 15.27
CA VAL A 382 -18.50 13.84 16.35
C VAL A 382 -18.20 12.94 17.56
N LEU A 383 -17.77 11.70 17.33
CA LEU A 383 -17.40 10.77 18.41
C LEU A 383 -16.15 11.22 19.16
N ILE A 384 -15.14 11.74 18.44
CA ILE A 384 -13.92 12.30 19.03
C ILE A 384 -14.24 13.54 19.87
N ASP A 385 -15.06 14.46 19.34
CA ASP A 385 -15.41 15.71 20.03
C ASP A 385 -16.14 15.47 21.37
N GLU A 386 -16.90 14.38 21.47
CA GLU A 386 -17.71 14.02 22.64
C GLU A 386 -17.12 12.86 23.46
N ASP A 387 -15.89 12.40 23.14
CA ASP A 387 -15.16 11.30 23.80
C ASP A 387 -16.03 10.05 24.03
N ALA A 388 -16.69 9.59 22.96
CA ALA A 388 -17.77 8.61 23.05
C ALA A 388 -17.35 7.18 22.67
N ASP A 389 -17.18 6.30 23.66
CA ASP A 389 -17.06 4.86 23.42
C ASP A 389 -18.41 4.24 23.03
N VAL A 390 -18.58 3.99 21.73
CA VAL A 390 -19.72 3.28 21.15
C VAL A 390 -19.27 2.07 20.32
N CYS A 391 -18.08 1.53 20.61
CA CYS A 391 -17.50 0.44 19.85
C CYS A 391 -18.35 -0.85 19.98
N PRO A 392 -18.88 -1.42 18.89
CA PRO A 392 -19.61 -2.69 18.93
C PRO A 392 -18.76 -3.88 19.36
N GLU A 393 -19.37 -4.89 19.98
CA GLU A 393 -18.68 -6.07 20.54
C GLU A 393 -17.90 -6.89 19.51
N TYR A 394 -18.40 -7.07 18.28
CA TYR A 394 -17.68 -7.79 17.24
C TYR A 394 -16.38 -7.06 16.83
N ILE A 395 -16.38 -5.72 16.87
CA ILE A 395 -15.17 -4.91 16.60
C ILE A 395 -14.20 -5.06 17.77
N ARG A 396 -14.68 -4.94 19.03
CA ARG A 396 -13.85 -5.16 20.22
C ARG A 396 -13.16 -6.52 20.17
N SER A 397 -13.91 -7.57 19.81
CA SER A 397 -13.40 -8.92 19.67
C SER A 397 -12.32 -9.04 18.58
N ALA A 398 -12.49 -8.35 17.45
CA ALA A 398 -11.49 -8.29 16.38
C ALA A 398 -10.20 -7.59 16.81
N LEU A 399 -10.32 -6.50 17.58
CA LEU A 399 -9.17 -5.77 18.13
C LEU A 399 -8.39 -6.61 19.13
N GLU A 400 -9.09 -7.29 20.04
CA GLU A 400 -8.47 -8.19 21.02
C GLU A 400 -7.74 -9.35 20.34
N TYR A 401 -8.37 -9.98 19.34
CA TYR A 401 -7.73 -11.03 18.54
C TYR A 401 -6.43 -10.54 17.89
N LEU A 402 -6.44 -9.37 17.25
CA LEU A 402 -5.22 -8.84 16.64
C LEU A 402 -4.14 -8.49 17.67
N ARG A 403 -4.52 -7.94 18.83
CA ARG A 403 -3.58 -7.69 19.91
C ARG A 403 -2.88 -8.97 20.36
N GLU A 404 -3.63 -10.06 20.54
CA GLU A 404 -3.07 -11.37 20.90
C GLU A 404 -2.12 -11.93 19.83
N GLN A 405 -2.45 -11.75 18.55
CA GLN A 405 -1.59 -12.22 17.46
C GLN A 405 -0.31 -11.39 17.28
N LEU A 406 -0.33 -10.11 17.66
CA LEU A 406 0.80 -9.19 17.49
C LEU A 406 1.82 -9.27 18.63
N GLY A 407 1.45 -9.80 19.79
CA GLY A 407 2.33 -10.02 20.95
C GLY A 407 2.41 -8.82 21.88
#